data_AF-A0AAJ0FLW5-F1
#
_entry.id   AF-A0AAJ0FLW5-F1
#
_cell.length_a   1.000
_cell.length_b   1.000
_cell.length_c   1.000
_cell.angle_alpha   90.00
_cell.angle_beta   90.00
_cell.angle_gamma   90.00
#
_symmetry.space_group_name_H-M   'P 1'
#
loop_
_entity.id
_entity.type
_entity.pdbx_description
1 polymer ?
#
loop_
_entity_poly.entity_id
_entity_poly.type
_entity_poly.pdbx_seq_one_letter_code
_entity_poly.pdbx_strand_id
1 'polypeptide(L)'
;MSFFRITLHRSAIGLPERTRGVLAALGLRRRSQTVFHPVHPQFAGMIMKVKELVRVEEVDRALSKSELKDERRPEPGFYIERAARRVGDGSGETRI
;
A
#
# COMPACT_ATOMS: atom_id res chain seq x y z
N MET A 1 -16.67 -9.02 -6.44
CA MET A 1 -15.44 -9.52 -7.09
C MET A 1 -14.35 -9.37 -6.05
N SER A 2 -13.71 -10.46 -5.62
CA SER A 2 -12.73 -10.41 -4.54
C SER A 2 -11.31 -10.13 -5.06
N PHE A 3 -10.43 -9.73 -4.16
CA PHE A 3 -9.03 -9.39 -4.42
C PHE A 3 -8.11 -10.15 -3.47
N PHE A 4 -6.92 -10.50 -3.96
CA PHE A 4 -5.80 -10.92 -3.13
C PHE A 4 -5.10 -9.69 -2.57
N ARG A 5 -5.12 -9.52 -1.24
CA ARG A 5 -4.24 -8.62 -0.50
C ARG A 5 -2.93 -9.36 -0.25
N ILE A 6 -1.90 -9.02 -1.03
CA ILE A 6 -0.61 -9.69 -0.98
C ILE A 6 0.40 -8.78 -0.28
N THR A 7 1.02 -9.27 0.79
CA THR A 7 2.05 -8.54 1.52
C THR A 7 3.37 -9.30 1.50
N LEU A 8 4.46 -8.65 1.10
CA LEU A 8 5.80 -9.25 1.12
C LEU A 8 6.32 -9.35 2.56
N HIS A 9 6.29 -10.56 3.14
CA HIS A 9 6.69 -10.81 4.52
C HIS A 9 8.21 -11.08 4.64
N ARG A 10 8.79 -11.86 3.71
CA ARG A 10 10.23 -12.15 3.67
C ARG A 10 10.92 -11.52 2.47
N SER A 11 12.19 -11.16 2.63
CA SER A 11 13.01 -10.62 1.55
C SER A 11 13.41 -11.72 0.55
N ALA A 12 13.61 -11.35 -0.71
CA ALA A 12 14.15 -12.24 -1.75
C ALA A 12 15.68 -12.18 -1.87
N ILE A 13 16.37 -11.66 -0.86
CA ILE A 13 17.84 -11.67 -0.81
C ILE A 13 18.35 -13.11 -0.86
N GLY A 14 19.41 -13.36 -1.64
CA GLY A 14 19.94 -14.71 -1.85
C GLY A 14 19.07 -15.66 -2.68
N LEU A 15 17.88 -15.24 -3.15
CA LEU A 15 17.04 -16.07 -4.02
C LEU A 15 17.32 -15.85 -5.50
N PRO A 16 17.04 -16.87 -6.35
CA PRO A 16 17.22 -16.79 -7.80
C PRO A 16 16.48 -15.62 -8.44
N GLU A 17 17.01 -15.13 -9.57
CA GLU A 17 16.42 -14.02 -10.33
C GLU A 17 14.98 -14.28 -10.73
N ARG A 18 14.64 -15.53 -11.07
CA ARG A 18 13.26 -15.93 -11.41
C ARG A 18 12.27 -15.59 -10.29
N THR A 19 12.62 -15.84 -9.04
CA THR A 19 11.78 -15.52 -7.87
C THR A 19 11.63 -14.00 -7.71
N ARG A 20 12.72 -13.25 -7.91
CA ARG A 20 12.70 -11.78 -7.90
C ARG A 20 11.83 -11.22 -9.01
N GLY A 21 11.87 -11.81 -10.21
CA GLY A 21 11.05 -11.44 -11.35
C GLY A 21 9.55 -11.63 -11.07
N VAL A 22 9.15 -12.73 -10.40
CA VAL A 22 7.74 -12.94 -10.00
C VAL A 22 7.29 -11.87 -9.00
N LEU A 23 8.11 -11.54 -8.00
CA LEU A 23 7.79 -10.47 -7.05
C LEU A 23 7.67 -9.11 -7.73
N ALA A 24 8.56 -8.80 -8.67
CA ALA A 24 8.53 -7.57 -9.45
C ALA A 24 7.26 -7.49 -10.32
N ALA A 25 6.85 -8.59 -10.96
CA ALA A 25 5.62 -8.68 -11.75
C ALA A 25 4.36 -8.50 -10.89
N LEU A 26 4.36 -9.00 -9.65
CA LEU A 26 3.30 -8.72 -8.67
C LEU A 26 3.33 -7.27 -8.14
N GLY A 27 4.41 -6.52 -8.37
CA GLY A 27 4.58 -5.14 -7.90
C GLY A 27 5.18 -5.01 -6.49
N LEU A 28 5.72 -6.10 -5.94
CA LEU A 28 6.35 -6.15 -4.62
C LEU A 28 7.84 -5.82 -4.73
N ARG A 29 8.22 -4.58 -4.38
CA ARG A 29 9.61 -4.08 -4.48
C ARG A 29 10.34 -4.06 -3.15
N ARG A 30 9.64 -3.83 -2.04
CA ARG A 30 10.21 -3.74 -0.69
C ARG A 30 9.43 -4.57 0.33
N ARG A 31 10.09 -4.98 1.41
CA ARG A 31 9.46 -5.74 2.49
C ARG A 31 8.31 -4.94 3.13
N SER A 32 7.29 -5.65 3.61
CA SER A 32 6.06 -5.08 4.21
C SER A 32 5.24 -4.20 3.25
N GLN A 33 5.53 -4.25 1.95
CA GLN A 33 4.69 -3.64 0.93
C GLN A 33 3.48 -4.55 0.69
N THR A 34 2.31 -3.93 0.58
CA THR A 34 1.04 -4.58 0.26
C THR A 34 0.58 -4.14 -1.14
N VAL A 35 0.10 -5.09 -1.93
CA VAL A 35 -0.50 -4.87 -3.25
C VAL A 35 -1.81 -5.64 -3.35
N PHE A 36 -2.71 -5.17 -4.21
CA PHE A 36 -4.00 -5.81 -4.46
C PHE A 36 -4.09 -6.23 -5.91
N HIS A 37 -4.47 -7.49 -6.14
CA HIS A 37 -4.75 -8.03 -7.47
C HIS A 37 -6.10 -8.74 -7.46
N PRO A 38 -6.88 -8.72 -8.55
CA PRO A 38 -8.15 -9.45 -8.60
C PRO A 38 -7.92 -10.95 -8.44
N VAL A 39 -8.88 -11.65 -7.85
CA VAL A 39 -8.84 -13.11 -7.77
C VAL A 39 -8.97 -13.69 -9.18
N HIS A 40 -7.83 -14.06 -9.76
CA HIS A 40 -7.71 -14.63 -11.10
C HIS A 40 -6.61 -15.71 -11.10
N PRO A 41 -6.75 -16.81 -11.86
CA PRO A 41 -5.79 -17.93 -11.86
C PRO A 41 -4.34 -17.51 -12.16
N GLN A 42 -4.15 -16.50 -13.01
CA GLN A 42 -2.81 -15.96 -13.30
C GLN A 42 -2.10 -15.43 -12.05
N PHE A 43 -2.80 -14.66 -11.21
CA PHE A 43 -2.24 -14.14 -9.96
C PHE A 43 -2.05 -15.24 -8.93
N ALA A 44 -2.99 -16.18 -8.84
CA ALA A 44 -2.85 -17.35 -7.96
C ALA A 44 -1.59 -18.16 -8.31
N GLY A 45 -1.33 -18.42 -9.60
CA GLY A 45 -0.12 -19.12 -10.04
C GLY A 45 1.18 -18.36 -9.74
N MET A 46 1.17 -17.03 -9.83
CA MET A 46 2.31 -16.20 -9.42
C MET A 46 2.54 -16.25 -7.91
N ILE A 47 1.47 -16.11 -7.12
CA ILE A 47 1.51 -16.23 -5.65
C ILE A 47 2.10 -17.58 -5.23
N MET A 48 1.66 -18.68 -5.85
CA MET A 48 2.13 -20.02 -5.50
C MET A 48 3.63 -20.23 -5.70
N LYS A 49 4.25 -19.51 -6.65
CA LYS A 49 5.72 -19.54 -6.86
C LYS A 49 6.51 -18.81 -5.77
N VAL A 50 5.87 -17.95 -5.00
CA VAL A 50 6.49 -17.11 -3.96
C VAL A 50 5.78 -17.22 -2.62
N LYS A 51 5.01 -18.30 -2.40
CA LYS A 51 4.12 -18.51 -1.24
C LYS A 51 4.88 -18.45 0.09
N GLU A 52 6.16 -18.80 0.09
CA GLU A 52 7.03 -18.73 1.25
C GLU A 52 7.43 -17.28 1.58
N LEU A 53 7.32 -16.33 0.65
CA LEU A 53 7.75 -14.95 0.86
C LEU A 53 6.60 -14.02 1.18
N VAL A 54 5.37 -14.38 0.81
CA VAL A 54 4.20 -13.52 0.89
C VAL A 54 3.19 -14.02 1.91
N ARG A 55 2.43 -13.08 2.48
CA ARG A 55 1.16 -13.35 3.18
C ARG A 55 0.02 -12.91 2.26
N VAL A 56 -1.00 -13.75 2.14
CA VAL A 56 -2.15 -13.51 1.27
C VAL A 56 -3.42 -13.57 2.09
N GLU A 57 -4.27 -12.57 1.90
CA GLU A 57 -5.61 -12.49 2.46
C GLU A 57 -6.59 -12.22 1.32
N GLU A 58 -7.74 -12.87 1.31
CA GLU A 58 -8.83 -12.52 0.39
C GLU A 58 -9.64 -11.37 0.98
N VAL A 59 -9.92 -10.35 0.17
CA VAL A 59 -10.68 -9.16 0.57
C VAL A 59 -11.72 -8.79 -0.48
N ASP A 60 -12.82 -8.18 -0.06
CA ASP A 60 -13.91 -7.79 -0.98
C ASP A 60 -13.55 -6.62 -1.89
N ARG A 61 -12.63 -5.76 -1.45
CA ARG A 61 -12.21 -4.56 -2.19
C ARG A 61 -10.71 -4.31 -2.10
N ALA A 62 -10.14 -3.78 -3.19
CA ALA A 62 -8.78 -3.24 -3.18
C ALA A 62 -8.76 -1.86 -2.52
N LEU A 63 -7.83 -1.64 -1.59
CA LEU A 63 -7.61 -0.32 -0.98
C LEU A 63 -6.65 0.51 -1.85
N SER A 64 -6.95 1.80 -1.98
CA SER A 64 -6.06 2.78 -2.60
C SER A 64 -4.84 3.08 -1.71
N LYS A 65 -3.83 3.74 -2.28
CA LYS A 65 -2.61 4.11 -1.54
C LYS A 65 -2.89 5.08 -0.39
N SER A 66 -3.85 5.99 -0.55
CA SER A 66 -4.27 6.92 0.50
C SER A 66 -4.97 6.18 1.63
N GLU A 67 -5.93 5.32 1.31
CA GLU A 67 -6.66 4.53 2.31
C GLU A 67 -5.73 3.63 3.13
N LEU A 68 -4.77 2.94 2.49
CA LEU A 68 -3.75 2.16 3.20
C LEU A 68 -2.87 3.00 4.12
N LYS A 69 -2.61 4.27 3.76
CA LYS A 69 -1.79 5.18 4.57
C LYS A 69 -2.60 5.68 5.75
N ASP A 70 -3.87 5.99 5.53
CA ASP A 70 -4.80 6.47 6.56
C ASP A 70 -5.12 5.36 7.56
N GLU A 71 -5.28 4.11 7.13
CA GLU A 71 -5.44 2.93 8.02
C GLU A 71 -4.27 2.79 9.01
N ARG A 72 -3.05 3.17 8.58
CA ARG A 72 -1.84 3.11 9.40
C ARG A 72 -1.64 4.37 10.24
N ARG A 73 -2.42 5.42 10.01
CA ARG A 73 -2.25 6.70 10.69
C ARG A 73 -2.88 6.59 12.08
N PRO A 74 -2.09 6.72 13.16
CA PRO A 74 -2.67 6.76 14.49
C PRO A 74 -3.51 8.03 14.67
N GLU A 75 -4.42 8.01 15.64
CA GLU A 75 -5.11 9.22 16.05
C GLU A 75 -4.07 10.25 16.52
N PRO A 76 -4.14 11.52 16.06
CA PRO A 76 -3.16 12.53 16.41
C PRO A 76 -3.03 12.78 17.92
N GLY A 77 -4.10 12.56 18.69
CA GLY A 77 -4.12 12.77 20.14
C GLY A 77 -4.15 14.24 20.58
N PHE A 78 -4.25 15.18 19.64
CA PHE A 78 -4.41 16.61 19.92
C PHE A 78 -5.35 17.25 18.90
N TYR A 79 -5.98 18.35 19.28
CA TYR A 79 -6.73 19.23 18.39
C TYR A 79 -6.26 20.68 18.59
N ILE A 80 -6.26 21.47 17.52
CA ILE A 80 -5.84 22.87 17.58
C ILE A 80 -7.09 23.71 17.87
N GLU A 81 -7.22 24.22 19.10
CA GLU A 81 -8.38 25.02 19.53
C GLU A 81 -8.53 26.32 18.74
N ARG A 82 -7.42 27.06 18.53
CA ARG A 82 -7.34 28.22 17.64
C ARG A 82 -5.95 28.29 17.03
N ALA A 83 -5.88 28.34 15.70
CA ALA A 83 -4.63 28.65 15.02
C ALA A 83 -4.32 30.15 15.19
N ALA A 84 -3.09 30.49 15.59
CA ALA A 84 -2.61 31.87 15.51
C ALA A 84 -2.61 32.33 14.04
N ARG A 85 -2.87 33.61 13.79
CA ARG A 85 -2.85 34.19 12.44
C ARG A 85 -1.46 33.96 11.84
N ARG A 86 -1.38 33.11 10.82
CA ARG A 86 -0.14 32.91 10.07
C ARG A 86 0.06 34.13 9.20
N VAL A 87 1.16 34.85 9.41
CA VAL A 87 1.60 35.91 8.50
C VAL A 87 2.06 35.21 7.22
N GLY A 88 1.20 35.16 6.20
CA GLY A 88 1.53 34.53 4.91
C GLY A 88 0.41 33.73 4.23
N ASP A 89 -0.78 33.61 4.83
CA ASP A 89 -1.94 33.03 4.14
C ASP A 89 -2.49 34.05 3.13
N GLY A 90 -1.80 34.17 2.00
CA GLY A 90 -2.16 34.99 0.85
C GLY A 90 -3.36 34.44 0.09
N SER A 91 -4.51 34.31 0.75
CA SER A 91 -5.80 34.33 0.06
C SER A 91 -6.13 35.80 -0.21
N GLY A 92 -5.81 36.24 -1.43
CA GLY A 92 -6.04 37.59 -1.92
C GLY A 92 -7.49 38.02 -1.71
N GLU A 93 -7.66 39.09 -0.93
CA GLU A 93 -8.79 40.00 -1.14
C GLU A 93 -8.50 40.79 -2.41
N THR A 94 -9.03 40.33 -3.54
CA THR A 94 -9.33 41.23 -4.65
C THR A 94 -10.36 42.23 -4.13
N ARG A 95 -9.93 43.45 -3.84
CA ARG A 95 -10.81 44.60 -3.65
C ARG A 95 -10.52 45.63 -4.74
N ILE A 96 -11.51 45.71 -5.64
CA ILE A 96 -11.98 46.82 -6.49
C ILE A 96 -10.92 47.64 -7.22
#